data_AF-A0AAE8L9K2-F1
#
_entry.id   AF-A0AAE8L9K2-F1
#
_cell.length_a   1.000
_cell.length_b   1.000
_cell.length_c   1.000
_cell.angle_alpha   90.00
_cell.angle_beta   90.00
_cell.angle_gamma   90.00
#
_symmetry.space_group_name_H-M   'P 1'
#
loop_
_entity.id
_entity.type
_entity.pdbx_description
1 polymer ?
#
loop_
_entity_poly.entity_id
_entity_poly.type
_entity_poly.pdbx_seq_one_letter_code
_entity_poly.pdbx_strand_id
1 'polypeptide(L)' 'MSLDKIALELGYTDASHFTRAYLEWTGLTPSQWRRNVHLR' A
#
# COMPACT_ATOMS: atom_id res chain seq x y z
N MET A 1 -7.31 -2.52 8.47
CA MET A 1 -7.09 -1.18 7.90
C MET A 1 -7.20 -1.27 6.37
N SER A 2 -8.06 -0.46 5.75
CA SER A 2 -8.23 -0.40 4.29
C SER A 2 -7.08 0.37 3.60
N LEU A 3 -6.91 0.22 2.28
CA LEU A 3 -5.85 0.93 1.54
C LEU A 3 -6.17 2.41 1.33
N ASP A 4 -7.43 2.73 1.12
CA ASP A 4 -7.96 4.10 1.06
C ASP A 4 -7.63 4.89 2.32
N LYS A 5 -7.90 4.34 3.51
CA LYS A 5 -7.58 4.99 4.78
C LYS A 5 -6.09 5.24 4.95
N ILE A 6 -5.25 4.25 4.65
CA ILE A 6 -3.78 4.40 4.72
C ILE A 6 -3.30 5.46 3.73
N ALA A 7 -3.84 5.47 2.51
CA ALA A 7 -3.51 6.49 1.52
C ALA A 7 -3.83 7.90 2.05
N LEU A 8 -5.04 8.09 2.59
CA LEU A 8 -5.48 9.37 3.14
C LEU A 8 -4.61 9.82 4.32
N GLU A 9 -4.29 8.93 5.25
CA GLU A 9 -3.44 9.26 6.41
C GLU A 9 -2.00 9.61 6.02
N LEU A 10 -1.53 9.09 4.87
CA LEU A 10 -0.23 9.42 4.30
C LEU A 10 -0.25 10.65 3.37
N GLY A 11 -1.42 11.31 3.21
CA GLY A 11 -1.57 12.50 2.38
C GLY A 11 -1.79 12.23 0.88
N TYR A 12 -2.11 10.98 0.50
CA TYR A 12 -2.51 10.65 -0.87
C TYR A 12 -4.00 10.88 -1.07
N THR A 13 -4.36 11.28 -2.29
CA THR A 13 -5.75 11.49 -2.71
C THR A 13 -6.55 10.19 -2.73
N ASP A 14 -5.92 9.06 -3.09
CA ASP A 14 -6.57 7.77 -3.20
C ASP A 14 -5.57 6.59 -3.12
N ALA A 15 -6.13 5.39 -2.99
CA ALA A 15 -5.38 4.15 -2.84
C ALA A 15 -4.51 3.79 -4.06
N SER A 16 -4.86 4.23 -5.27
CA SER A 16 -4.14 3.91 -6.51
C SER A 16 -2.83 4.69 -6.59
N HIS A 17 -2.86 5.98 -6.22
CA HIS A 17 -1.66 6.81 -6.11
C HIS A 17 -0.70 6.25 -5.05
N PHE A 18 -1.23 5.92 -3.87
CA PHE A 18 -0.43 5.25 -2.83
C PHE A 18 0.13 3.91 -3.31
N THR A 19 -0.67 3.08 -3.98
CA THR A 19 -0.23 1.76 -4.46
C THR A 19 0.89 1.85 -5.49
N ARG A 20 0.83 2.82 -6.41
CA ARG A 20 1.93 3.08 -7.37
C ARG A 20 3.20 3.50 -6.65
N ALA A 21 3.12 4.51 -5.80
CA ALA A 21 4.28 4.99 -5.05
C ALA A 21 4.91 3.87 -4.20
N TYR A 22 4.09 3.11 -3.48
CA TYR A 22 4.55 1.99 -2.67
C TYR A 22 5.24 0.91 -3.51
N LEU A 23 4.69 0.57 -4.69
CA LEU A 23 5.32 -0.36 -5.62
C LEU A 23 6.67 0.15 -6.12
N GLU A 24 6.78 1.44 -6.44
CA GLU A 24 8.04 2.06 -6.86
C GLU A 24 9.09 2.05 -5.74
N TRP A 25 8.67 2.27 -4.49
CA TRP A 25 9.58 2.30 -3.35
C TRP A 25 10.05 0.92 -2.90
N THR A 26 9.14 -0.07 -2.87
CA THR A 26 9.41 -1.37 -2.24
C THR A 26 9.52 -2.51 -3.23
N GLY A 27 9.20 -2.30 -4.51
CA GLY A 27 9.11 -3.35 -5.53
C GLY A 27 7.94 -4.32 -5.33
N LEU A 28 7.02 -4.04 -4.40
CA LEU A 28 5.87 -4.89 -4.07
C LEU A 28 4.63 -4.03 -3.91
N THR A 29 3.46 -4.54 -4.32
CA THR A 29 2.20 -3.87 -3.97
C THR A 29 1.89 -4.02 -2.47
N PRO A 30 1.14 -3.08 -1.85
CA PRO A 30 0.71 -3.21 -0.46
C PRO A 30 -0.01 -4.53 -0.17
N SER A 31 -0.82 -5.03 -1.11
CA SER A 31 -1.52 -6.32 -0.98
C SER A 31 -0.58 -7.52 -1.00
N GLN A 32 0.48 -7.50 -1.82
CA GLN A 32 1.54 -8.52 -1.78
C GLN A 32 2.29 -8.49 -0.45
N TRP A 33 2.66 -7.30 0.03
CA TRP A 33 3.32 -7.14 1.33
C TRP A 33 2.46 -7.70 2.48
N ARG A 34 1.17 -7.34 2.55
CA ARG A 34 0.26 -7.85 3.60
C ARG A 34 0.12 -9.37 3.57
N ARG A 35 0.09 -9.98 2.37
CA ARG A 35 0.06 -11.45 2.23
C ARG A 35 1.36 -12.09 2.71
N ASN A 36 2.51 -11.52 2.35
CA ASN A 36 3.81 -12.02 2.80
C ASN A 36 4.00 -11.92 4.31
N VAL A 37 3.46 -10.87 4.94
CA VAL A 37 3.50 -10.73 6.41
C VAL A 37 2.68 -11.81 7.11
N HIS A 38 1.56 -12.27 6.52
CA HIS A 38 0.75 -13.36 7.09
C HIS A 38 1.32 -14.76 6.84
N LEU A 39 2.30 -14.90 5.95
CA LEU A 39 2.99 -16.16 5.66
C LEU A 39 4.27 -16.34 6.49
N ARG A 40 4.52 -15.46 7.46
CA ARG A 40 5.68 -15.48 8.36
C ARG A 40 5.26 -15.71 9.81
#